data_AF-A0A9E3P1S6-F1
#
_entry.id   AF-A0A9E3P1S6-F1
#
_cell.length_a   1.000
_cell.length_b   1.000
_cell.length_c   1.000
_cell.angle_alpha   90.00
_cell.angle_beta   90.00
_cell.angle_gamma   90.00
#
_symmetry.space_group_name_H-M   'P 1'
#
loop_
_entity.id
_entity.type
_entity.pdbx_description
1 polymer ?
#
loop_
_entity_poly.entity_id
_entity_poly.type
_entity_poly.pdbx_seq_one_letter_code
_entity_poly.pdbx_strand_id
1 'polypeptide(L)'
;MKRLLAFVPSFLTLACAPAAPPSPPCFTIQGGTELREKDANKTLDELTSHIRLAPEDEALREPKSLEDVRAILRRDAVYLFPAAAAFARSLNSLEGRFAEAYLELLLGESQLIASQVLSVQAAWVSGDLRVARASLAIERGQPTDRGRLLAQLIRVVEEGNKIADALGAVAPSHLARGAEVVRGLRAEAPADPETQILVAELHRLRGEWTEFDAAMKAAEASPSRSPALRYLRGMEQVERYQRRQQGAAIMRESLAAFPKLVRAQVILVLLANNPRVALREIGKLRQMNEDHYLVMLLEPVLAADHELARLQKREMQDAPSATAGDGAP
;
A
#
# COMPACT_ATOMS: atom_id res chain seq x y z
N MET A 1 38.87 5.44 -65.53
CA MET A 1 39.42 4.28 -64.79
C MET A 1 38.56 4.03 -63.56
N LYS A 2 37.92 2.85 -63.49
CA LYS A 2 36.97 2.43 -62.45
C LYS A 2 37.72 2.14 -61.15
N ARG A 3 37.29 2.70 -60.01
CA ARG A 3 37.70 2.23 -58.67
C ARG A 3 36.49 1.66 -57.94
N LEU A 4 36.58 0.37 -57.65
CA LEU A 4 35.71 -0.39 -56.74
C LEU A 4 35.82 0.17 -55.32
N LEU A 5 34.68 0.44 -54.68
CA LEU A 5 34.58 0.59 -53.23
C LEU A 5 34.04 -0.72 -52.65
N ALA A 6 34.85 -1.37 -51.82
CA ALA A 6 34.53 -2.60 -51.12
C ALA A 6 33.64 -2.31 -49.90
N PHE A 7 32.57 -3.10 -49.77
CA PHE A 7 31.62 -3.06 -48.66
C PHE A 7 32.11 -4.04 -47.57
N VAL A 8 32.42 -3.53 -46.38
CA VAL A 8 32.80 -4.35 -45.20
C VAL A 8 31.59 -4.42 -44.26
N PRO A 9 31.09 -5.61 -43.88
CA PRO A 9 30.02 -5.69 -42.91
C PRO A 9 30.58 -5.53 -41.50
N SER A 10 30.08 -4.54 -40.76
CA SER A 10 30.33 -4.39 -39.32
C SER A 10 29.49 -5.42 -38.56
N PHE A 11 30.14 -6.41 -37.96
CA PHE A 11 29.53 -7.30 -36.98
C PHE A 11 29.29 -6.51 -35.68
N LEU A 12 28.03 -6.19 -35.39
CA LEU A 12 27.58 -5.76 -34.07
C LEU A 12 27.68 -6.95 -33.12
N THR A 13 28.73 -6.98 -32.31
CA THR A 13 28.83 -7.84 -31.13
C THR A 13 27.95 -7.25 -30.03
N LEU A 14 26.81 -7.89 -29.78
CA LEU A 14 25.95 -7.58 -28.64
C LEU A 14 26.67 -8.07 -27.37
N ALA A 15 27.45 -7.21 -26.74
CA ALA A 15 28.02 -7.49 -25.43
C ALA A 15 26.88 -7.56 -24.41
N CYS A 16 26.58 -8.77 -23.94
CA CYS A 16 25.65 -9.01 -22.85
C CYS A 16 26.27 -8.41 -21.58
N ALA A 17 25.73 -7.29 -21.09
CA ALA A 17 26.17 -6.71 -19.83
C ALA A 17 25.87 -7.71 -18.69
N PRO A 18 26.83 -7.95 -17.76
CA PRO A 18 26.57 -8.79 -16.61
C PRO A 18 25.45 -8.16 -15.76
N ALA A 19 24.47 -8.97 -15.38
CA ALA A 19 23.38 -8.57 -14.51
C ALA A 19 23.95 -8.00 -13.19
N ALA A 20 23.49 -6.81 -12.82
CA ALA A 20 23.87 -6.17 -11.56
C ALA A 20 23.50 -7.08 -10.37
N PRO A 21 24.33 -7.14 -9.31
CA PRO A 21 24.01 -7.92 -8.13
C PRO A 21 22.70 -7.41 -7.49
N PRO A 22 21.85 -8.30 -6.96
CA PRO A 22 20.60 -7.91 -6.33
C PRO A 22 20.87 -6.97 -5.15
N SER A 23 20.15 -5.85 -5.10
CA SER A 23 20.22 -4.91 -3.98
C SER A 23 19.81 -5.60 -2.68
N PRO A 24 20.46 -5.31 -1.54
CA PRO A 24 20.09 -5.88 -0.25
C PRO A 24 18.65 -5.46 0.13
N PRO A 25 17.89 -6.32 0.84
CA PRO A 25 16.53 -5.99 1.28
C PRO A 25 16.56 -4.79 2.22
N CYS A 26 15.55 -3.91 2.09
CA CYS A 26 15.53 -2.60 2.72
C CYS A 26 15.36 -2.62 4.25
N PHE A 27 14.98 -3.75 4.88
CA PHE A 27 14.68 -3.80 6.33
C PHE A 27 14.98 -5.16 6.97
N THR A 28 15.23 -5.20 8.28
CA THR A 28 15.28 -6.43 9.11
C THR A 28 14.71 -6.10 10.50
N ILE A 29 13.53 -6.59 10.86
CA ILE A 29 12.90 -6.31 12.17
C ILE A 29 12.91 -7.59 13.03
N GLN A 30 13.50 -7.54 14.23
CA GLN A 30 13.51 -8.64 15.20
C GLN A 30 12.32 -8.50 16.17
N GLY A 31 11.49 -9.54 16.33
CA GLY A 31 10.46 -9.56 17.38
C GLY A 31 9.43 -10.69 17.26
N GLY A 32 8.98 -11.24 18.39
CA GLY A 32 7.91 -12.25 18.54
C GLY A 32 6.81 -11.82 19.52
N THR A 33 5.67 -12.54 19.49
CA THR A 33 4.47 -12.56 20.37
C THR A 33 3.98 -11.25 21.02
N GLU A 34 2.74 -10.85 20.66
CA GLU A 34 2.00 -9.64 21.11
C GLU A 34 2.86 -8.39 21.21
N LEU A 35 3.03 -7.70 20.07
CA LEU A 35 3.71 -6.41 20.04
C LEU A 35 2.99 -5.44 20.98
N ARG A 36 3.69 -5.02 22.04
CA ARG A 36 3.26 -3.87 22.83
C ARG A 36 3.31 -2.64 21.93
N GLU A 37 2.42 -1.68 22.17
CA GLU A 37 2.34 -0.43 21.38
C GLU A 37 3.69 0.28 21.23
N LYS A 38 4.53 0.26 22.28
CA LYS A 38 5.89 0.82 22.23
C LYS A 38 6.81 0.11 21.22
N ASP A 39 6.71 -1.21 21.11
CA ASP A 39 7.49 -2.00 20.16
C ASP A 39 6.95 -1.84 18.74
N ALA A 40 5.65 -1.61 18.61
CA ALA A 40 4.99 -1.29 17.34
C ALA A 40 5.43 0.07 16.82
N ASN A 41 5.39 1.11 17.65
CA ASN A 41 5.89 2.44 17.29
C ASN A 41 7.36 2.40 16.88
N LYS A 42 8.21 1.70 17.64
CA LYS A 42 9.63 1.53 17.29
C LYS A 42 9.81 0.87 15.91
N THR A 43 9.01 -0.16 15.63
CA THR A 43 9.00 -0.85 14.33
C THR A 43 8.66 0.10 13.18
N LEU A 44 7.64 0.97 13.38
CA LEU A 44 7.23 1.96 12.38
C LEU A 44 8.24 3.10 12.23
N ASP A 45 8.90 3.51 13.32
CA ASP A 45 9.98 4.51 13.28
C ASP A 45 11.18 3.98 12.48
N GLU A 46 11.61 2.75 12.75
CA GLU A 46 12.66 2.06 11.99
C GLU A 46 12.29 1.98 10.50
N LEU A 47 11.04 1.58 10.20
CA LEU A 47 10.53 1.55 8.83
C LEU A 47 10.61 2.93 8.17
N THR A 48 10.13 3.97 8.86
CA THR A 48 10.09 5.34 8.34
C THR A 48 11.49 5.93 8.12
N SER A 49 12.46 5.55 8.96
CA SER A 49 13.84 6.06 8.89
C SER A 49 14.60 5.67 7.61
N HIS A 50 14.21 4.58 6.94
CA HIS A 50 14.83 4.18 5.68
C HIS A 50 14.02 4.56 4.44
N ILE A 51 12.86 5.20 4.60
CA ILE A 51 12.11 5.76 3.47
C ILE A 51 12.93 6.92 2.89
N ARG A 52 13.35 6.76 1.63
CA ARG A 52 14.02 7.81 0.85
C ARG A 52 12.98 8.59 0.08
N LEU A 53 12.80 9.84 0.46
CA LEU A 53 11.81 10.72 -0.15
C LEU A 53 12.39 11.45 -1.34
N ALA A 54 11.51 11.80 -2.28
CA ALA A 54 11.82 12.84 -3.25
C ALA A 54 12.21 14.15 -2.51
N PRO A 55 13.12 14.98 -3.06
CA PRO A 55 13.57 16.21 -2.41
C PRO A 55 12.43 17.15 -1.99
N GLU A 56 11.35 17.21 -2.77
CA GLU A 56 10.17 17.99 -2.41
C GLU A 56 9.41 17.49 -1.17
N ASP A 57 9.38 16.17 -0.95
CA ASP A 57 8.70 15.55 0.20
C ASP A 57 9.59 15.56 1.44
N GLU A 58 10.92 15.53 1.25
CA GLU A 58 11.89 15.72 2.33
C GLU A 58 11.73 17.09 3.02
N ALA A 59 11.43 18.14 2.24
CA ALA A 59 11.12 19.47 2.78
C ALA A 59 9.84 19.51 3.64
N LEU A 60 8.95 18.53 3.45
CA LEU A 60 7.67 18.42 4.16
C LEU A 60 7.76 17.56 5.44
N ARG A 61 8.93 16.98 5.78
CA ARG A 61 9.13 16.27 7.06
C ARG A 61 8.89 17.13 8.28
N GLU A 62 9.20 18.43 8.16
CA GLU A 62 9.00 19.42 9.21
C GLU A 62 8.07 20.53 8.68
N PRO A 63 6.75 20.31 8.64
CA PRO A 63 5.81 21.27 8.09
C PRO A 63 5.84 22.57 8.89
N LYS A 64 5.88 23.71 8.19
CA LYS A 64 6.03 25.06 8.76
C LYS A 64 4.80 25.92 8.56
N SER A 65 3.86 25.46 7.74
CA SER A 65 2.66 26.19 7.36
C SER A 65 1.48 25.25 7.12
N LEU A 66 0.27 25.81 7.13
CA LEU A 66 -0.93 25.07 6.70
C LEU A 66 -0.87 24.69 5.22
N GLU A 67 -0.13 25.41 4.38
CA GLU A 67 0.04 25.03 2.99
C GLU A 67 0.88 23.75 2.85
N ASP A 68 1.89 23.57 3.70
CA ASP A 68 2.65 22.30 3.78
C ASP A 68 1.73 21.16 4.21
N VAL A 69 0.89 21.39 5.22
CA VAL A 69 -0.11 20.40 5.66
C VAL A 69 -1.07 20.03 4.53
N ARG A 70 -1.58 21.01 3.78
CA ARG A 70 -2.44 20.76 2.60
C ARG A 70 -1.67 20.06 1.48
N ALA A 71 -0.38 20.35 1.29
CA ALA A 71 0.45 19.65 0.32
C ALA A 71 0.60 18.17 0.69
N ILE A 72 0.88 17.87 1.97
CA ILE A 72 0.94 16.51 2.52
C ILE A 72 -0.38 15.76 2.31
N LEU A 73 -1.51 16.36 2.67
CA LEU A 73 -2.85 15.78 2.48
C LEU A 73 -3.17 15.52 1.00
N ARG A 74 -2.84 16.47 0.10
CA ARG A 74 -3.08 16.32 -1.35
C ARG A 74 -2.25 15.21 -1.98
N ARG A 75 -1.03 14.98 -1.48
CA ARG A 75 -0.15 13.89 -1.93
C ARG A 75 -0.48 12.55 -1.29
N ASP A 76 -1.30 12.54 -0.23
CA ASP A 76 -1.58 11.36 0.60
C ASP A 76 -0.28 10.71 1.09
N ALA A 77 0.68 11.55 1.50
CA ALA A 77 1.99 11.13 2.00
C ALA A 77 1.87 10.68 3.47
N VAL A 78 1.30 9.49 3.68
CA VAL A 78 0.89 8.95 5.00
C VAL A 78 2.00 9.01 6.06
N TYR A 79 3.25 8.75 5.70
CA TYR A 79 4.38 8.79 6.64
C TYR A 79 4.70 10.22 7.15
N LEU A 80 4.22 11.27 6.47
CA LEU A 80 4.34 12.67 6.92
C LEU A 80 3.15 13.11 7.80
N PHE A 81 2.09 12.30 7.88
CA PHE A 81 0.87 12.69 8.60
C PHE A 81 1.11 12.96 10.09
N PRO A 82 1.94 12.18 10.84
CA PRO A 82 2.20 12.48 12.26
C PRO A 82 2.77 13.88 12.50
N ALA A 83 3.77 14.29 11.69
CA ALA A 83 4.39 15.61 11.80
C ALA A 83 3.40 16.72 11.40
N ALA A 84 2.62 16.52 10.34
CA ALA A 84 1.58 17.44 9.92
C ALA A 84 0.48 17.60 10.97
N ALA A 85 0.07 16.52 11.63
CA ALA A 85 -0.97 16.54 12.66
C ALA A 85 -0.48 17.28 13.90
N ALA A 86 0.77 17.04 14.30
CA ALA A 86 1.41 17.77 15.39
C ALA A 86 1.50 19.28 15.11
N PHE A 87 1.90 19.68 13.90
CA PHE A 87 1.92 21.08 13.49
C PHE A 87 0.51 21.69 13.48
N ALA A 88 -0.46 21.04 12.84
CA ALA A 88 -1.84 21.51 12.77
C ALA A 88 -2.46 21.72 14.15
N ARG A 89 -2.22 20.79 15.08
CA ARG A 89 -2.62 20.89 16.49
C ARG A 89 -2.02 22.11 17.18
N SER A 90 -0.74 22.40 16.93
CA SER A 90 -0.02 23.52 17.58
C SER A 90 -0.59 24.90 17.24
N LEU A 91 -1.29 25.03 16.10
CA LEU A 91 -1.92 26.29 15.68
C LEU A 91 -3.12 26.68 16.55
N ASN A 92 -3.76 25.71 17.21
CA ASN A 92 -4.96 25.91 18.02
C ASN A 92 -6.10 26.71 17.32
N SER A 93 -6.15 26.67 15.99
CA SER A 93 -7.17 27.33 15.16
C SER A 93 -8.23 26.33 14.71
N LEU A 94 -9.39 26.83 14.26
CA LEU A 94 -10.45 25.98 13.70
C LEU A 94 -9.94 25.19 12.47
N GLU A 95 -9.21 25.87 11.58
CA GLU A 95 -8.60 25.24 10.42
C GLU A 95 -7.54 24.19 10.80
N GLY A 96 -6.73 24.47 11.83
CA GLY A 96 -5.79 23.49 12.38
C GLY A 96 -6.50 22.25 12.91
N ARG A 97 -7.66 22.39 13.57
CA ARG A 97 -8.47 21.26 14.03
C ARG A 97 -9.06 20.44 12.86
N PHE A 98 -9.52 21.09 11.79
CA PHE A 98 -9.94 20.37 10.59
C PHE A 98 -8.80 19.54 10.00
N ALA A 99 -7.64 20.16 9.80
CA ALA A 99 -6.47 19.48 9.26
C ALA A 99 -6.00 18.33 10.17
N GLU A 100 -5.95 18.54 11.49
CA GLU A 100 -5.63 17.49 12.46
C GLU A 100 -6.62 16.33 12.38
N ALA A 101 -7.93 16.60 12.38
CA ALA A 101 -8.96 15.56 12.30
C ALA A 101 -8.82 14.71 11.03
N TYR A 102 -8.61 15.34 9.88
CA TYR A 102 -8.32 14.61 8.64
C TYR A 102 -7.07 13.76 8.80
N LEU A 103 -5.93 14.35 9.16
CA LEU A 103 -4.67 13.61 9.24
C LEU A 103 -4.74 12.40 10.17
N GLU A 104 -5.36 12.54 11.35
CA GLU A 104 -5.46 11.45 12.33
C GLU A 104 -6.42 10.33 11.88
N LEU A 105 -7.60 10.67 11.36
CA LEU A 105 -8.54 9.66 10.84
C LEU A 105 -7.97 8.95 9.62
N LEU A 106 -7.40 9.72 8.69
CA LEU A 106 -6.82 9.20 7.46
C LEU A 106 -5.60 8.31 7.79
N LEU A 107 -4.72 8.73 8.72
CA LEU A 107 -3.57 7.92 9.15
C LEU A 107 -4.02 6.58 9.74
N GLY A 108 -4.96 6.61 10.69
CA GLY A 108 -5.47 5.41 11.33
C GLY A 108 -6.11 4.44 10.32
N GLU A 109 -6.95 4.94 9.41
CA GLU A 109 -7.51 4.11 8.35
C GLU A 109 -6.43 3.53 7.43
N SER A 110 -5.48 4.36 6.98
CA SER A 110 -4.39 3.92 6.11
C SER A 110 -3.61 2.78 6.76
N GLN A 111 -3.31 2.87 8.06
CA GLN A 111 -2.63 1.82 8.83
C GLN A 111 -3.47 0.54 9.01
N LEU A 112 -4.80 0.64 9.12
CA LEU A 112 -5.67 -0.54 9.15
C LEU A 112 -5.75 -1.24 7.79
N ILE A 113 -5.98 -0.48 6.72
CA ILE A 113 -6.00 -1.02 5.35
C ILE A 113 -4.65 -1.67 5.05
N ALA A 114 -3.59 -0.98 5.41
CA ALA A 114 -2.23 -1.45 5.31
C ALA A 114 -2.02 -2.84 5.95
N SER A 115 -2.32 -2.93 7.24
CA SER A 115 -2.27 -4.16 8.02
C SER A 115 -3.08 -5.29 7.36
N GLN A 116 -4.29 -4.97 6.90
CA GLN A 116 -5.16 -5.93 6.23
C GLN A 116 -4.57 -6.43 4.90
N VAL A 117 -4.07 -5.54 4.05
CA VAL A 117 -3.51 -5.95 2.74
C VAL A 117 -2.28 -6.84 2.93
N LEU A 118 -1.38 -6.50 3.86
CA LEU A 118 -0.22 -7.33 4.17
C LEU A 118 -0.62 -8.71 4.70
N SER A 119 -1.63 -8.76 5.57
CA SER A 119 -2.16 -10.03 6.11
C SER A 119 -2.80 -10.91 5.03
N VAL A 120 -3.59 -10.32 4.13
CA VAL A 120 -4.20 -11.04 3.00
C VAL A 120 -3.13 -11.53 2.02
N GLN A 121 -2.11 -10.72 1.77
CA GLN A 121 -0.99 -11.06 0.90
C GLN A 121 -0.19 -12.24 1.47
N ALA A 122 0.05 -12.29 2.78
CA ALA A 122 0.66 -13.44 3.42
C ALA A 122 -0.17 -14.71 3.23
N ALA A 123 -1.51 -14.61 3.28
CA ALA A 123 -2.40 -15.74 3.02
C ALA A 123 -2.29 -16.26 1.57
N TRP A 124 -2.17 -15.36 0.57
CA TRP A 124 -2.00 -15.76 -0.83
C TRP A 124 -0.75 -16.61 -1.08
N VAL A 125 0.36 -16.28 -0.41
CA VAL A 125 1.64 -16.99 -0.59
C VAL A 125 1.84 -18.12 0.40
N SER A 126 1.01 -18.24 1.45
CA SER A 126 1.20 -19.18 2.56
C SER A 126 1.34 -20.66 2.15
N GLY A 127 0.55 -21.10 1.17
CA GLY A 127 0.62 -22.46 0.62
C GLY A 127 1.98 -22.76 0.00
N ASP A 128 2.48 -21.81 -0.80
CA ASP A 128 3.77 -21.92 -1.49
C ASP A 128 4.94 -21.78 -0.52
N LEU A 129 4.82 -20.93 0.50
CA LEU A 129 5.85 -20.77 1.54
C LEU A 129 6.06 -22.03 2.37
N ARG A 130 5.00 -22.78 2.68
CA ARG A 130 5.13 -24.04 3.43
C ARG A 130 5.92 -25.07 2.62
N VAL A 131 5.60 -25.21 1.33
CA VAL A 131 6.31 -26.10 0.41
C VAL A 131 7.75 -25.61 0.23
N ALA A 132 7.95 -24.30 0.05
CA ALA A 132 9.26 -23.69 -0.08
C ALA A 132 10.17 -23.95 1.11
N ARG A 133 9.66 -23.79 2.34
CA ARG A 133 10.41 -24.09 3.58
C ARG A 133 10.82 -25.56 3.64
N ALA A 134 9.93 -26.48 3.27
CA ALA A 134 10.25 -27.91 3.22
C ALA A 134 11.32 -28.21 2.15
N SER A 135 11.21 -27.62 0.96
CA SER A 135 12.19 -27.79 -0.11
C SER A 135 13.57 -27.24 0.28
N LEU A 136 13.63 -26.05 0.87
CA LEU A 136 14.87 -25.44 1.35
C LEU A 136 15.55 -26.25 2.46
N ALA A 137 14.76 -26.92 3.33
CA ALA A 137 15.32 -27.78 4.37
C ALA A 137 15.96 -29.07 3.81
N ILE A 138 15.57 -29.49 2.61
CA ILE A 138 16.05 -30.71 1.95
C ILE A 138 17.20 -30.40 0.98
N GLU A 139 17.31 -29.16 0.47
CA GLU A 139 18.35 -28.72 -0.46
C GLU A 139 19.75 -28.83 0.19
N ARG A 140 20.49 -29.90 -0.17
CA ARG A 140 21.89 -30.11 0.23
C ARG A 140 22.80 -29.63 -0.90
N GLY A 141 23.47 -28.49 -0.74
CA GLY A 141 24.40 -27.95 -1.74
C GLY A 141 24.44 -26.42 -1.77
N GLN A 142 24.99 -25.85 -2.84
CA GLN A 142 24.89 -24.40 -3.07
C GLN A 142 23.44 -24.01 -3.40
N PRO A 143 22.92 -22.90 -2.86
CA PRO A 143 21.55 -22.48 -3.08
C PRO A 143 21.32 -22.14 -4.56
N THR A 144 20.31 -22.79 -5.14
CA THR A 144 19.81 -22.46 -6.49
C THR A 144 19.25 -21.04 -6.55
N ASP A 145 19.11 -20.45 -7.74
CA ASP A 145 18.44 -19.15 -7.93
C ASP A 145 17.02 -19.16 -7.36
N ARG A 146 16.30 -20.27 -7.58
CA ARG A 146 14.99 -20.53 -6.99
C ARG A 146 15.05 -20.57 -5.46
N GLY A 147 16.01 -21.30 -4.89
CA GLY A 147 16.21 -21.35 -3.44
C GLY A 147 16.45 -19.96 -2.82
N ARG A 148 17.28 -19.13 -3.48
CA ARG A 148 17.51 -17.73 -3.06
C ARG A 148 16.24 -16.88 -3.09
N LEU A 149 15.47 -16.94 -4.18
CA LEU A 149 14.21 -16.20 -4.30
C LEU A 149 13.17 -16.66 -3.26
N LEU A 150 13.09 -17.96 -3.00
CA LEU A 150 12.21 -18.51 -1.95
C LEU A 150 12.60 -18.02 -0.56
N ALA A 151 13.90 -18.05 -0.22
CA ALA A 151 14.39 -17.54 1.05
C ALA A 151 14.11 -16.04 1.22
N GLN A 152 14.28 -15.25 0.15
CA GLN A 152 13.94 -13.84 0.13
C GLN A 152 12.44 -13.63 0.33
N LEU A 153 11.58 -14.37 -0.38
CA LEU A 153 10.13 -14.25 -0.26
C LEU A 153 9.65 -14.59 1.15
N ILE A 154 10.17 -15.66 1.77
CA ILE A 154 9.89 -16.02 3.18
C ILE A 154 10.19 -14.82 4.09
N ARG A 155 11.38 -14.23 3.95
CA ARG A 155 11.81 -13.12 4.78
C ARG A 155 10.93 -11.89 4.61
N VAL A 156 10.62 -11.48 3.38
CA VAL A 156 9.79 -10.28 3.13
C VAL A 156 8.37 -10.49 3.67
N VAL A 157 7.82 -11.71 3.57
CA VAL A 157 6.49 -12.01 4.13
C VAL A 157 6.50 -11.99 5.66
N GLU A 158 7.53 -12.53 6.30
CA GLU A 158 7.69 -12.49 7.76
C GLU A 158 7.88 -11.05 8.29
N GLU A 159 8.67 -10.24 7.60
CA GLU A 159 8.82 -8.80 7.90
C GLU A 159 7.52 -8.04 7.65
N GLY A 160 6.83 -8.32 6.55
CA GLY A 160 5.53 -7.75 6.22
C GLY A 160 4.47 -8.05 7.28
N ASN A 161 4.44 -9.25 7.83
CA ASN A 161 3.53 -9.61 8.94
C ASN A 161 3.84 -8.81 10.21
N LYS A 162 5.12 -8.65 10.58
CA LYS A 162 5.51 -7.83 11.75
C LYS A 162 5.08 -6.37 11.58
N ILE A 163 5.25 -5.82 10.37
CA ILE A 163 4.80 -4.48 10.04
C ILE A 163 3.27 -4.40 10.10
N ALA A 164 2.56 -5.39 9.56
CA ALA A 164 1.11 -5.46 9.62
C ALA A 164 0.58 -5.44 11.06
N ASP A 165 1.19 -6.24 11.95
CA ASP A 165 0.85 -6.28 13.37
C ASP A 165 1.12 -4.92 14.05
N ALA A 166 2.28 -4.31 13.75
CA ALA A 166 2.62 -2.99 14.30
C ALA A 166 1.63 -1.90 13.86
N LEU A 167 1.27 -1.86 12.58
CA LEU A 167 0.28 -0.91 12.04
C LEU A 167 -1.09 -1.10 12.67
N GLY A 168 -1.54 -2.36 12.80
CA GLY A 168 -2.81 -2.70 13.43
C GLY A 168 -2.85 -2.30 14.91
N ALA A 169 -1.71 -2.38 15.61
CA ALA A 169 -1.60 -1.99 17.02
C ALA A 169 -1.62 -0.47 17.24
N VAL A 170 -1.05 0.32 16.31
CA VAL A 170 -0.93 1.78 16.46
C VAL A 170 -2.14 2.53 15.93
N ALA A 171 -2.81 2.02 14.88
CA ALA A 171 -3.96 2.67 14.25
C ALA A 171 -5.08 3.12 15.20
N PRO A 172 -5.49 2.33 16.22
CA PRO A 172 -6.54 2.74 17.15
C PRO A 172 -6.23 4.05 17.89
N SER A 173 -4.96 4.34 18.19
CA SER A 173 -4.56 5.57 18.88
C SER A 173 -4.84 6.82 18.02
N HIS A 174 -4.51 6.76 16.73
CA HIS A 174 -4.81 7.82 15.75
C HIS A 174 -6.32 8.00 15.55
N LEU A 175 -7.07 6.89 15.44
CA LEU A 175 -8.53 6.96 15.33
C LEU A 175 -9.19 7.57 16.57
N ALA A 176 -8.71 7.22 17.77
CA ALA A 176 -9.19 7.80 19.02
C ALA A 176 -8.92 9.32 19.06
N ARG A 177 -7.71 9.75 18.65
CA ARG A 177 -7.36 11.16 18.57
C ARG A 177 -8.22 11.91 17.55
N GLY A 178 -8.36 11.40 16.34
CA GLY A 178 -9.23 11.96 15.31
C GLY A 178 -10.66 12.11 15.81
N ALA A 179 -11.19 11.10 16.52
CA ALA A 179 -12.53 11.14 17.11
C ALA A 179 -12.70 12.25 18.16
N GLU A 180 -11.69 12.52 18.98
CA GLU A 180 -11.72 13.65 19.92
C GLU A 180 -11.86 14.98 19.18
N VAL A 181 -11.04 15.20 18.14
CA VAL A 181 -11.04 16.45 17.38
C VAL A 181 -12.37 16.63 16.64
N VAL A 182 -12.90 15.57 16.01
CA VAL A 182 -14.21 15.59 15.34
C VAL A 182 -15.36 15.91 16.29
N ARG A 183 -15.32 15.42 17.53
CA ARG A 183 -16.33 15.80 18.54
C ARG A 183 -16.27 17.29 18.86
N GLY A 184 -15.08 17.87 18.95
CA GLY A 184 -14.89 19.31 19.12
C GLY A 184 -15.46 20.09 17.92
N LEU A 185 -15.09 19.71 16.70
CA LEU A 185 -15.59 20.33 15.46
C LEU A 185 -17.11 20.26 15.36
N ARG A 186 -17.73 19.13 15.72
CA ARG A 186 -19.19 19.00 15.73
C ARG A 186 -19.87 19.96 16.71
N ALA A 187 -19.24 20.31 17.83
CA ALA A 187 -19.76 21.29 18.76
C ALA A 187 -19.58 22.73 18.26
N GLU A 188 -18.43 23.02 17.64
CA GLU A 188 -18.07 24.36 17.17
C GLU A 188 -18.72 24.75 15.84
N ALA A 189 -18.82 23.81 14.90
CA ALA A 189 -19.28 24.01 13.52
C ALA A 189 -20.25 22.91 13.04
N PRO A 190 -21.39 22.69 13.73
CA PRO A 190 -22.28 21.56 13.45
C PRO A 190 -22.92 21.57 12.05
N ALA A 191 -23.07 22.72 11.42
CA ALA A 191 -23.69 22.85 10.10
C ALA A 191 -22.67 22.90 8.96
N ASP A 192 -21.36 22.88 9.28
CA ASP A 192 -20.31 22.95 8.28
C ASP A 192 -20.21 21.62 7.49
N PRO A 193 -20.23 21.65 6.14
CA PRO A 193 -20.17 20.43 5.34
C PRO A 193 -18.90 19.60 5.55
N GLU A 194 -17.75 20.22 5.82
CA GLU A 194 -16.50 19.48 6.06
C GLU A 194 -16.55 18.77 7.42
N THR A 195 -17.16 19.40 8.42
CA THR A 195 -17.44 18.76 9.72
C THR A 195 -18.30 17.52 9.51
N GLN A 196 -19.33 17.61 8.67
CA GLN A 196 -20.20 16.46 8.40
C GLN A 196 -19.50 15.33 7.63
N ILE A 197 -18.55 15.65 6.74
CA ILE A 197 -17.69 14.63 6.09
C ILE A 197 -16.84 13.89 7.12
N LEU A 198 -16.20 14.62 8.04
CA LEU A 198 -15.38 14.03 9.10
C LEU A 198 -16.22 13.19 10.09
N VAL A 199 -17.42 13.65 10.42
CA VAL A 199 -18.37 12.89 11.25
C VAL A 199 -18.80 11.61 10.55
N ALA A 200 -19.10 11.66 9.25
CA ALA A 200 -19.41 10.47 8.46
C ALA A 200 -18.22 9.49 8.46
N GLU A 201 -17.02 9.96 8.17
CA GLU A 201 -15.81 9.13 8.18
C GLU A 201 -15.59 8.44 9.53
N LEU A 202 -15.71 9.18 10.65
CA LEU A 202 -15.59 8.63 11.99
C LEU A 202 -16.63 7.51 12.25
N HIS A 203 -17.90 7.75 11.93
CA HIS A 203 -18.96 6.77 12.17
C HIS A 203 -18.83 5.55 11.26
N ARG A 204 -18.37 5.73 10.01
CA ARG A 204 -18.03 4.61 9.11
C ARG A 204 -16.96 3.72 9.71
N LEU A 205 -15.86 4.30 10.19
CA LEU A 205 -14.74 3.58 10.80
C LEU A 205 -15.14 2.79 12.06
N ARG A 206 -16.26 3.14 12.69
CA ARG A 206 -16.86 2.42 13.83
C ARG A 206 -17.97 1.45 13.46
N GLY A 207 -18.41 1.43 12.20
CA GLY A 207 -19.58 0.66 11.75
C GLY A 207 -20.93 1.22 12.24
N GLU A 208 -20.97 2.49 12.66
CA GLU A 208 -22.15 3.21 13.15
C GLU A 208 -22.95 3.77 11.96
N TRP A 209 -23.62 2.89 11.21
CA TRP A 209 -24.21 3.22 9.91
C TRP A 209 -25.36 4.24 9.95
N THR A 210 -26.12 4.29 11.04
CA THR A 210 -27.24 5.24 11.17
C THR A 210 -26.74 6.68 11.28
N GLU A 211 -25.71 6.89 12.09
CA GLU A 211 -25.04 8.17 12.28
C GLU A 211 -24.26 8.57 11.02
N PHE A 212 -23.62 7.60 10.36
CA PHE A 212 -23.03 7.78 9.03
C PHE A 212 -24.05 8.33 8.01
N ASP A 213 -25.23 7.69 7.90
CA ASP A 213 -26.27 8.09 6.95
C ASP A 213 -26.74 9.54 7.21
N ALA A 214 -26.91 9.90 8.48
CA ALA A 214 -27.30 11.25 8.88
C ALA A 214 -26.25 12.31 8.50
N ALA A 215 -24.98 12.01 8.75
CA ALA A 215 -23.86 12.90 8.44
C ALA A 215 -23.63 13.02 6.93
N MET A 216 -23.69 11.92 6.18
CA MET A 216 -23.62 11.92 4.72
C MET A 216 -24.72 12.77 4.10
N LYS A 217 -25.96 12.64 4.56
CA LYS A 217 -27.08 13.47 4.08
C LYS A 217 -26.83 14.96 4.32
N ALA A 218 -26.29 15.32 5.49
CA ALA A 218 -25.98 16.71 5.80
C ALA A 218 -24.84 17.26 4.93
N ALA A 219 -23.79 16.46 4.71
CA ALA A 219 -22.65 16.84 3.86
C ALA A 219 -23.04 16.97 2.38
N GLU A 220 -23.89 16.07 1.87
CA GLU A 220 -24.39 16.07 0.48
C GLU A 220 -25.39 17.20 0.18
N ALA A 221 -25.93 17.87 1.20
CA ALA A 221 -26.75 19.07 1.00
C ALA A 221 -25.93 20.25 0.44
N SER A 222 -24.60 20.21 0.55
CA SER A 222 -23.71 21.17 -0.08
C SER A 222 -23.60 20.91 -1.60
N PRO A 223 -23.67 21.94 -2.45
CA PRO A 223 -23.52 21.78 -3.90
C PRO A 223 -22.09 21.43 -4.35
N SER A 224 -21.10 21.42 -3.44
CA SER A 224 -19.71 21.14 -3.79
C SER A 224 -19.47 19.64 -4.08
N ARG A 225 -18.83 19.35 -5.22
CA ARG A 225 -18.35 18.00 -5.54
C ARG A 225 -17.10 17.70 -4.71
N SER A 226 -17.24 16.90 -3.65
CA SER A 226 -16.12 16.49 -2.82
C SER A 226 -15.61 15.09 -3.21
N PRO A 227 -14.28 14.90 -3.44
CA PRO A 227 -13.71 13.56 -3.63
C PRO A 227 -13.90 12.67 -2.39
N ALA A 228 -13.93 13.25 -1.19
CA ALA A 228 -14.16 12.52 0.06
C ALA A 228 -15.56 11.88 0.10
N LEU A 229 -16.61 12.60 -0.33
CA LEU A 229 -17.97 12.04 -0.38
C LEU A 229 -18.06 10.83 -1.32
N ARG A 230 -17.41 10.89 -2.50
CA ARG A 230 -17.39 9.75 -3.42
C ARG A 230 -16.63 8.56 -2.84
N TYR A 231 -15.50 8.83 -2.17
CA TYR A 231 -14.76 7.80 -1.43
C TYR A 231 -15.64 7.11 -0.38
N LEU A 232 -16.32 7.90 0.47
CA LEU A 232 -17.23 7.39 1.51
C LEU A 232 -18.35 6.52 0.94
N ARG A 233 -18.96 6.92 -0.18
CA ARG A 233 -19.98 6.11 -0.88
C ARG A 233 -19.42 4.81 -1.44
N GLY A 234 -18.19 4.83 -1.95
CA GLY A 234 -17.50 3.62 -2.39
C GLY A 234 -17.23 2.67 -1.22
N MET A 235 -16.76 3.20 -0.08
CA MET A 235 -16.51 2.42 1.13
C MET A 235 -17.79 1.86 1.74
N GLU A 236 -18.90 2.60 1.73
CA GLU A 236 -20.21 2.10 2.16
C GLU A 236 -20.60 0.80 1.40
N GLN A 237 -20.39 0.76 0.08
CA GLN A 237 -20.65 -0.45 -0.71
C GLN A 237 -19.77 -1.63 -0.29
N VAL A 238 -18.52 -1.37 0.05
CA VAL A 238 -17.55 -2.41 0.46
C VAL A 238 -17.87 -2.93 1.86
N GLU A 239 -18.06 -2.04 2.83
CA GLU A 239 -18.08 -2.37 4.25
C GLU A 239 -19.47 -2.71 4.77
N ARG A 240 -20.48 -1.87 4.46
CA ARG A 240 -21.86 -2.08 4.92
C ARG A 240 -22.56 -3.16 4.14
N TYR A 241 -22.52 -3.06 2.81
CA TYR A 241 -23.30 -3.94 1.93
C TYR A 241 -22.53 -5.14 1.41
N GLN A 242 -21.21 -5.21 1.65
CA GLN A 242 -20.34 -6.31 1.18
C GLN A 242 -20.35 -6.46 -0.35
N ARG A 243 -20.66 -5.38 -1.08
CA ARG A 243 -20.74 -5.31 -2.55
C ARG A 243 -19.42 -4.83 -3.14
N ARG A 244 -18.37 -5.64 -3.00
CA ARG A 244 -16.99 -5.33 -3.42
C ARG A 244 -16.89 -4.81 -4.86
N GLN A 245 -17.63 -5.40 -5.81
CA GLN A 245 -17.59 -4.97 -7.21
C GLN A 245 -18.23 -3.58 -7.43
N GLN A 246 -19.31 -3.27 -6.72
CA GLN A 246 -19.94 -1.94 -6.79
C GLN A 246 -19.02 -0.88 -6.16
N GLY A 247 -18.41 -1.19 -5.01
CA GLY A 247 -17.38 -0.34 -4.41
C GLY A 247 -16.21 -0.07 -5.37
N ALA A 248 -15.67 -1.11 -6.01
CA ALA A 248 -14.59 -0.97 -6.98
C ALA A 248 -15.00 -0.12 -8.21
N ALA A 249 -16.24 -0.23 -8.68
CA ALA A 249 -16.75 0.61 -9.77
C ALA A 249 -16.76 2.09 -9.35
N ILE A 250 -17.30 2.40 -8.16
CA ILE A 250 -17.32 3.76 -7.62
C ILE A 250 -15.90 4.32 -7.45
N MET A 251 -14.94 3.52 -6.97
CA MET A 251 -13.54 3.97 -6.85
C MET A 251 -12.92 4.32 -8.21
N ARG A 252 -13.16 3.50 -9.25
CA ARG A 252 -12.68 3.80 -10.61
C ARG A 252 -13.32 5.07 -11.20
N GLU A 253 -14.64 5.24 -11.02
CA GLU A 253 -15.32 6.46 -11.43
C GLU A 253 -14.79 7.69 -10.68
N SER A 254 -14.46 7.53 -9.40
CA SER A 254 -13.88 8.59 -8.58
C SER A 254 -12.48 8.96 -9.07
N LEU A 255 -11.64 7.99 -9.45
CA LEU A 255 -10.34 8.25 -10.08
C LEU A 255 -10.47 8.90 -11.46
N ALA A 256 -11.50 8.57 -12.23
CA ALA A 256 -11.77 9.24 -13.51
C ALA A 256 -12.11 10.73 -13.31
N ALA A 257 -12.86 11.06 -12.25
CA ALA A 257 -13.20 12.44 -11.91
C ALA A 257 -12.06 13.17 -11.16
N PHE A 258 -11.30 12.44 -10.36
CA PHE A 258 -10.23 12.95 -9.49
C PHE A 258 -8.98 12.07 -9.61
N PRO A 259 -8.15 12.26 -10.67
CA PRO A 259 -7.03 11.37 -10.96
C PRO A 259 -5.92 11.33 -9.91
N LYS A 260 -5.94 12.23 -8.92
CA LYS A 260 -4.99 12.29 -7.80
C LYS A 260 -5.55 11.72 -6.50
N LEU A 261 -6.72 11.07 -6.52
CA LEU A 261 -7.32 10.47 -5.33
C LEU A 261 -6.64 9.14 -4.97
N VAL A 262 -5.43 9.24 -4.41
CA VAL A 262 -4.55 8.09 -4.05
C VAL A 262 -5.32 7.03 -3.26
N ARG A 263 -6.11 7.43 -2.26
CA ARG A 263 -6.96 6.55 -1.45
C ARG A 263 -7.91 5.65 -2.25
N ALA A 264 -8.51 6.15 -3.32
CA ALA A 264 -9.37 5.31 -4.16
C ALA A 264 -8.56 4.21 -4.87
N GLN A 265 -7.33 4.51 -5.29
CA GLN A 265 -6.43 3.52 -5.87
C GLN A 265 -5.94 2.51 -4.82
N VAL A 266 -5.67 2.96 -3.58
CA VAL A 266 -5.36 2.09 -2.43
C VAL A 266 -6.50 1.08 -2.19
N ILE A 267 -7.75 1.52 -2.20
CA ILE A 267 -8.90 0.61 -2.05
C ILE A 267 -9.00 -0.38 -3.22
N LEU A 268 -8.64 0.00 -4.45
CA LEU A 268 -8.58 -0.96 -5.56
C LEU A 268 -7.52 -2.05 -5.35
N VAL A 269 -6.39 -1.74 -4.68
CA VAL A 269 -5.41 -2.74 -4.26
C VAL A 269 -6.03 -3.70 -3.24
N LEU A 270 -6.70 -3.18 -2.21
CA LEU A 270 -7.40 -3.99 -1.20
C LEU A 270 -8.52 -4.87 -1.80
N LEU A 271 -9.23 -4.36 -2.80
CA LEU A 271 -10.31 -5.06 -3.47
C LEU A 271 -9.81 -6.08 -4.52
N ALA A 272 -8.51 -6.14 -4.78
CA ALA A 272 -7.94 -7.16 -5.65
C ALA A 272 -8.23 -8.57 -5.09
N ASN A 273 -8.66 -9.48 -5.96
CA ASN A 273 -9.04 -10.84 -5.59
C ASN A 273 -7.94 -11.87 -5.87
N ASN A 274 -6.79 -11.44 -6.41
CA ASN A 274 -5.62 -12.27 -6.64
C ASN A 274 -4.35 -11.41 -6.78
N PRO A 275 -3.14 -12.01 -6.59
CA PRO A 275 -1.87 -11.29 -6.66
C PRO A 275 -1.62 -10.54 -7.97
N ARG A 276 -2.03 -11.09 -9.12
CA ARG A 276 -1.81 -10.44 -10.43
C ARG A 276 -2.62 -9.15 -10.57
N VAL A 277 -3.86 -9.15 -10.09
CA VAL A 277 -4.70 -7.95 -10.06
C VAL A 277 -4.08 -6.94 -9.09
N ALA A 278 -3.68 -7.37 -7.89
CA ALA A 278 -3.06 -6.51 -6.89
C ALA A 278 -1.78 -5.83 -7.43
N LEU A 279 -0.90 -6.60 -8.10
CA LEU A 279 0.33 -6.07 -8.71
C LEU A 279 0.04 -5.00 -9.78
N ARG A 280 -1.00 -5.18 -10.59
CA ARG A 280 -1.42 -4.16 -11.56
C ARG A 280 -1.94 -2.89 -10.89
N GLU A 281 -2.74 -3.02 -9.83
CA GLU A 281 -3.27 -1.87 -9.10
C GLU A 281 -2.17 -1.15 -8.30
N ILE A 282 -1.18 -1.86 -7.77
CA ILE A 282 0.02 -1.27 -7.15
C ILE A 282 0.87 -0.53 -8.18
N GLY A 283 1.03 -1.08 -9.39
CA GLY A 283 1.72 -0.39 -10.47
C GLY A 283 1.12 0.97 -10.82
N LYS A 284 -0.22 1.10 -10.76
CA LYS A 284 -0.92 2.39 -10.91
C LYS A 284 -0.73 3.28 -9.68
N LEU A 285 -0.81 2.71 -8.47
CA LEU A 285 -0.58 3.46 -7.23
C LEU A 285 0.81 4.09 -7.22
N ARG A 286 1.84 3.35 -7.62
CA ARG A 286 3.22 3.87 -7.75
C ARG A 286 3.32 5.05 -8.71
N GLN A 287 2.58 5.03 -9.82
CA GLN A 287 2.56 6.18 -10.75
C GLN A 287 1.93 7.43 -10.12
N MET A 288 1.06 7.26 -9.12
CA MET A 288 0.42 8.36 -8.41
C MET A 288 1.25 8.85 -7.22
N ASN A 289 1.84 7.92 -6.47
CA ASN A 289 2.65 8.16 -5.29
C ASN A 289 3.60 6.95 -5.10
N GLU A 290 4.86 7.11 -5.53
CA GLU A 290 5.88 6.06 -5.46
C GLU A 290 6.30 5.74 -4.02
N ASP A 291 6.23 6.76 -3.15
CA ASP A 291 6.59 6.67 -1.74
C ASP A 291 5.43 6.19 -0.86
N HIS A 292 4.30 5.78 -1.45
CA HIS A 292 3.17 5.30 -0.67
C HIS A 292 3.52 3.98 0.05
N TYR A 293 3.12 3.85 1.32
CA TYR A 293 3.44 2.70 2.18
C TYR A 293 3.15 1.33 1.50
N LEU A 294 2.00 1.21 0.82
CA LEU A 294 1.63 -0.03 0.10
C LEU A 294 2.58 -0.34 -1.05
N VAL A 295 3.08 0.68 -1.75
CA VAL A 295 4.01 0.49 -2.87
C VAL A 295 5.32 -0.07 -2.33
N MET A 296 5.89 0.60 -1.32
CA MET A 296 7.17 0.21 -0.72
C MET A 296 7.16 -1.21 -0.14
N LEU A 297 6.05 -1.63 0.46
CA LEU A 297 5.99 -2.92 1.16
C LEU A 297 5.46 -4.06 0.31
N LEU A 298 4.46 -3.83 -0.54
CA LEU A 298 3.83 -4.92 -1.30
C LEU A 298 4.45 -5.16 -2.66
N GLU A 299 5.00 -4.13 -3.30
CA GLU A 299 5.61 -4.31 -4.63
C GLU A 299 6.72 -5.37 -4.61
N PRO A 300 7.70 -5.33 -3.68
CA PRO A 300 8.76 -6.34 -3.65
C PRO A 300 8.21 -7.76 -3.50
N VAL A 301 7.16 -7.94 -2.70
CA VAL A 301 6.55 -9.25 -2.46
C VAL A 301 5.83 -9.77 -3.69
N LEU A 302 4.96 -8.95 -4.28
CA LEU A 302 4.16 -9.37 -5.43
C LEU A 302 5.01 -9.55 -6.68
N ALA A 303 6.10 -8.78 -6.83
CA ALA A 303 7.07 -8.97 -7.89
C ALA A 303 7.82 -10.31 -7.72
N ALA A 304 8.26 -10.64 -6.50
CA ALA A 304 8.92 -11.91 -6.21
C ALA A 304 7.99 -13.12 -6.42
N ASP A 305 6.72 -13.03 -5.98
CA ASP A 305 5.70 -14.05 -6.22
C ASP A 305 5.46 -14.28 -7.73
N HIS A 306 5.31 -13.19 -8.49
CA HIS A 306 5.14 -13.25 -9.94
C HIS A 306 6.35 -13.90 -10.64
N GLU A 307 7.57 -13.56 -10.21
CA GLU A 307 8.80 -14.14 -10.75
C GLU A 307 8.92 -15.63 -10.41
N LEU A 308 8.53 -16.03 -9.20
CA LEU A 308 8.51 -17.44 -8.80
C LEU A 308 7.55 -18.26 -9.66
N ALA A 309 6.34 -17.76 -9.89
CA ALA A 309 5.36 -18.40 -10.77
C ALA A 309 5.88 -18.52 -12.21
N ARG A 310 6.67 -17.54 -12.68
CA ARG A 310 7.31 -17.56 -14.00
C ARG A 310 8.38 -18.63 -14.11
N LEU A 311 9.20 -18.83 -13.07
CA LEU A 311 10.23 -19.87 -13.02
C LEU A 311 9.61 -21.27 -12.95
N GLN A 312 8.59 -21.48 -12.13
CA GLN A 312 7.87 -22.77 -12.05
C GLN A 312 7.29 -23.17 -13.42
N LYS A 313 6.70 -22.21 -14.15
CA LYS A 313 6.18 -22.46 -15.49
C LYS A 313 7.26 -22.89 -16.48
N ARG A 314 8.47 -22.33 -16.39
CA ARG A 314 9.62 -22.74 -17.23
C ARG A 314 10.08 -24.14 -16.89
N GLU A 315 10.26 -24.47 -15.62
CA GLU A 315 10.64 -25.82 -15.18
C GLU A 315 9.64 -26.88 -15.67
N MET A 316 8.34 -26.58 -15.66
CA MET A 316 7.31 -27.48 -16.19
C MET A 316 7.36 -27.64 -17.72
N GLN A 317 7.85 -26.63 -18.45
CA GLN A 317 8.02 -26.67 -19.91
C GLN A 317 9.30 -27.40 -20.32
N ASP A 318 10.34 -27.29 -19.50
CA ASP A 318 11.65 -27.90 -19.73
C ASP A 318 11.74 -29.33 -19.16
N ALA A 319 10.75 -29.76 -18.36
CA ALA A 319 10.65 -31.12 -17.86
C ALA A 319 10.54 -32.10 -19.04
N PRO A 320 11.47 -33.07 -19.20
CA PRO A 320 11.44 -34.00 -20.31
C PRO A 320 10.10 -34.75 -20.29
N SER A 321 9.36 -34.68 -21.40
CA SER A 321 8.12 -35.43 -21.60
C SER A 321 8.40 -36.91 -21.31
N ALA A 322 7.95 -37.38 -20.15
CA ALA A 322 8.06 -38.77 -19.74
C ALA A 322 7.06 -39.62 -20.53
N THR A 323 7.15 -39.62 -21.85
CA THR A 323 6.35 -40.43 -22.77
C THR A 323 7.12 -40.65 -24.08
N ALA A 324 7.90 -41.73 -24.13
CA ALA A 324 8.04 -42.63 -25.28
C ALA A 324 9.09 -43.70 -24.94
N GLY A 325 8.81 -44.48 -23.89
CA GLY A 325 9.56 -45.68 -23.54
C GLY A 325 8.66 -46.89 -23.53
N ASP A 326 7.70 -46.98 -24.46
CA ASP A 326 7.05 -48.27 -24.75
C ASP A 326 7.99 -49.03 -25.67
N GLY A 327 8.79 -49.86 -25.02
CA GLY A 327 9.56 -50.92 -25.66
C GLY A 327 8.63 -51.93 -26.31
N ALA A 328 9.01 -52.31 -27.51
CA ALA A 328 8.50 -53.44 -28.27
C ALA A 328 8.54 -54.76 -27.48
N PRO A 329 7.87 -55.78 -28.01
CA PRO A 329 8.66 -56.90 -28.55
C PRO A 329 8.71 -56.95 -30.07
#